data_AF-A0A2E4J924-F1
#
_entry.id   AF-A0A2E4J924-F1
#
_cell.length_a   1.000
_cell.length_b   1.000
_cell.length_c   1.000
_cell.angle_alpha   90.00
_cell.angle_beta   90.00
_cell.angle_gamma   90.00
#
_symmetry.space_group_name_H-M   'P 1'
#
loop_
_entity.id
_entity.type
_entity.pdbx_description
1 polymer ?
#
loop_
_entity_poly.entity_id
_entity_poly.type
_entity_poly.pdbx_seq_one_letter_code
_entity_poly.pdbx_strand_id
1 'polypeptide(L)'
;MKKLSTYGVKYAGSKLKMIPHIVSLILELRDVKNVLDGFSGTTRVSQAFAQLGYNTTASDLSIWSDVFAHCFLKSSQTDSFYQEIINHLNSLKGYDGWYTEHYGSEASESKKPFQSKNTRKLDAI
;
A
#
# COMPACT_ATOMS: atom_id res chain seq x y z
N MET A 1 3.68 25.24 -0.69
CA MET A 1 3.03 24.03 -0.14
C MET A 1 4.02 22.87 -0.17
N LYS A 2 4.04 22.03 0.86
CA LYS A 2 4.83 20.78 0.85
C LYS A 2 4.30 19.93 -0.32
N LYS A 3 5.20 19.34 -1.12
CA LYS A 3 4.82 18.50 -2.25
C LYS A 3 4.06 17.26 -1.73
N LEU A 4 2.76 17.16 -2.05
CA LEU A 4 1.96 15.98 -1.74
C LEU A 4 2.61 14.75 -2.39
N SER A 5 2.94 13.76 -1.58
CA SER A 5 3.59 12.53 -2.02
C SER A 5 2.83 11.36 -1.45
N THR A 6 2.38 10.47 -2.31
CA THR A 6 1.61 9.29 -1.92
C THR A 6 2.32 8.04 -2.39
N TYR A 7 2.09 6.94 -1.68
CA TYR A 7 2.79 5.68 -1.85
C TYR A 7 1.79 4.53 -2.01
N GLY A 8 2.26 3.39 -2.51
CA GLY A 8 1.44 2.21 -2.74
C GLY A 8 2.08 1.30 -3.79
N VAL A 9 1.56 0.09 -3.91
CA VAL A 9 2.02 -0.91 -4.88
C VAL A 9 1.40 -0.68 -6.26
N LYS A 10 1.89 -1.41 -7.28
CA LYS A 10 1.24 -1.45 -8.59
C LYS A 10 -0.19 -1.97 -8.40
N TYR A 11 -1.17 -1.17 -8.82
CA TYR A 11 -2.58 -1.47 -8.64
C TYR A 11 -3.36 -0.95 -9.85
N ALA A 12 -4.21 -1.81 -10.41
CA ALA A 12 -5.07 -1.42 -11.52
C ALA A 12 -6.00 -0.28 -11.09
N GLY A 13 -6.12 0.76 -11.91
CA GLY A 13 -6.96 1.91 -11.59
C GLY A 13 -6.41 2.85 -10.50
N SER A 14 -5.12 2.75 -10.17
CA SER A 14 -4.44 3.72 -9.29
C SER A 14 -4.66 5.16 -9.75
N LYS A 15 -5.14 6.00 -8.83
CA LYS A 15 -5.46 7.42 -9.10
C LYS A 15 -4.26 8.35 -9.00
N LEU A 16 -3.03 7.84 -8.95
CA LEU A 16 -1.81 8.63 -8.76
C LEU A 16 -1.77 9.89 -9.65
N LYS A 17 -2.01 9.75 -10.95
CA LYS A 17 -1.99 10.89 -11.90
C LYS A 17 -3.16 11.86 -11.72
N MET A 18 -4.26 11.40 -11.12
CA MET A 18 -5.48 12.20 -10.90
C MET A 18 -5.47 12.95 -9.57
N ILE A 19 -4.60 12.57 -8.61
CA ILE A 19 -4.51 13.22 -7.29
C ILE A 19 -4.46 14.75 -7.40
N PRO A 20 -3.63 15.38 -8.25
CA PRO A 20 -3.58 16.84 -8.32
C PRO A 20 -4.94 17.46 -8.67
N HIS A 21 -5.70 16.83 -9.57
CA HIS A 21 -7.02 17.31 -9.98
C HIS A 21 -8.07 17.10 -8.89
N ILE A 22 -8.08 15.92 -8.25
CA ILE A 22 -8.97 15.63 -7.11
C ILE A 22 -8.72 16.63 -5.97
N VAL A 23 -7.46 16.92 -5.67
CA VAL A 23 -7.07 17.90 -4.66
C VAL A 23 -7.51 19.31 -5.03
N SER A 24 -7.37 19.71 -6.30
CA SER A 24 -7.88 21.02 -6.77
C SER A 24 -9.37 21.15 -6.49
N LEU A 25 -10.16 20.16 -6.87
CA LEU A 25 -11.61 20.18 -6.71
C LEU A 25 -12.04 20.23 -5.24
N ILE A 26 -11.39 19.46 -4.36
CA ILE A 26 -11.79 19.44 -2.95
C ILE A 26 -11.42 20.74 -2.23
N LEU A 27 -10.32 21.41 -2.63
CA LEU A 27 -9.91 22.69 -2.06
C LEU A 27 -10.86 23.85 -2.41
N GLU A 28 -11.67 23.71 -3.46
CA GLU A 28 -12.72 24.68 -3.82
C GLU A 28 -13.96 24.56 -2.92
N LEU A 29 -14.15 23.41 -2.26
CA LEU A 29 -15.27 23.18 -1.36
C LEU A 29 -15.04 23.91 -0.02
N ARG A 30 -16.04 24.69 0.41
CA ARG A 30 -16.01 25.38 1.71
C ARG A 30 -16.55 24.48 2.81
N ASP A 31 -16.02 24.63 4.02
CA ASP A 31 -16.49 23.99 5.25
C ASP A 31 -16.48 22.45 5.26
N VAL A 32 -15.73 21.82 4.35
CA VAL A 32 -15.50 20.36 4.36
C VAL A 32 -14.39 20.02 5.35
N LYS A 33 -14.71 19.15 6.32
CA LYS A 33 -13.74 18.63 7.31
C LYS A 33 -13.57 17.12 7.24
N ASN A 34 -14.65 16.40 6.93
CA ASN A 34 -14.68 14.95 6.90
C ASN A 34 -14.79 14.47 5.45
N VAL A 35 -14.01 13.45 5.09
CA VAL A 35 -14.00 12.88 3.74
C VAL A 35 -14.06 11.35 3.83
N LEU A 36 -14.85 10.74 2.95
CA LEU A 36 -14.95 9.29 2.81
C LEU A 36 -14.35 8.88 1.47
N ASP A 37 -13.28 8.10 1.53
CA ASP A 37 -12.74 7.36 0.39
C ASP A 37 -13.28 5.93 0.44
N GLY A 38 -14.47 5.73 -0.15
CA GLY A 38 -15.22 4.47 -0.07
C GLY A 38 -14.64 3.30 -0.88
N PHE A 39 -13.62 3.57 -1.71
CA PHE A 39 -12.96 2.60 -2.60
C PHE A 39 -11.45 2.84 -2.58
N SER A 40 -10.90 2.81 -1.37
CA SER A 40 -9.57 3.32 -1.09
C SER A 40 -8.45 2.54 -1.78
N GLY A 41 -8.63 1.25 -2.08
CA GLY A 41 -7.64 0.42 -2.75
C GLY A 41 -6.28 0.45 -2.06
N THR A 42 -5.28 1.07 -2.69
CA THR A 42 -3.93 1.26 -2.11
C THR A 42 -3.78 2.57 -1.32
N THR A 43 -4.89 3.25 -0.99
CA THR A 43 -4.99 4.47 -0.16
C THR A 43 -4.36 5.73 -0.73
N ARG A 44 -4.02 5.76 -2.03
CA ARG A 44 -3.40 6.91 -2.69
C ARG A 44 -4.17 8.22 -2.51
N VAL A 45 -5.50 8.20 -2.61
CA VAL A 45 -6.34 9.39 -2.45
C VAL A 45 -6.50 9.73 -0.97
N SER A 46 -6.83 8.73 -0.13
CA SER A 46 -6.87 8.87 1.33
C SER A 46 -5.59 9.50 1.91
N GLN A 47 -4.40 9.09 1.47
CA GLN A 47 -3.13 9.68 1.89
C GLN A 47 -3.02 11.17 1.55
N ALA A 48 -3.51 11.57 0.37
CA ALA A 48 -3.50 12.97 -0.03
C ALA A 48 -4.43 13.81 0.84
N PHE A 49 -5.63 13.31 1.14
CA PHE A 49 -6.57 14.00 2.02
C PHE A 49 -6.06 14.09 3.46
N ALA A 50 -5.48 13.03 4.00
CA ALA A 50 -4.88 13.05 5.33
C ALA A 50 -3.73 14.08 5.43
N GLN A 51 -2.86 14.16 4.41
CA GLN A 51 -1.79 15.16 4.34
C GLN A 51 -2.29 16.61 4.23
N LEU A 52 -3.50 16.81 3.68
CA LEU A 52 -4.18 18.10 3.62
C LEU A 52 -4.93 18.46 4.92
N GLY A 53 -4.96 17.55 5.90
CA GLY A 53 -5.58 17.77 7.21
C GLY A 53 -7.07 17.42 7.30
N TYR A 54 -7.63 16.74 6.29
CA TYR A 54 -9.01 16.25 6.36
C TYR A 54 -9.13 15.06 7.31
N ASN A 55 -10.22 14.98 8.07
CA ASN A 55 -10.61 13.78 8.80
C ASN A 55 -11.07 12.72 7.79
N THR A 56 -10.16 11.80 7.46
CA THR A 56 -10.28 10.89 6.32
C THR A 56 -10.65 9.48 6.77
N THR A 57 -11.78 8.98 6.30
CA THR A 57 -12.15 7.56 6.42
C THR A 57 -11.81 6.85 5.11
N ALA A 58 -10.94 5.85 5.19
CA ALA A 58 -10.64 4.94 4.09
C ALA A 58 -11.44 3.65 4.27
N SER A 59 -12.15 3.22 3.23
CA SER A 59 -12.93 1.99 3.22
C SER A 59 -12.67 1.22 1.93
N ASP A 60 -12.71 -0.10 2.00
CA ASP A 60 -12.65 -1.01 0.85
C ASP A 60 -13.17 -2.39 1.28
N LEU A 61 -13.54 -3.23 0.31
CA LEU A 61 -13.92 -4.62 0.56
C LEU A 61 -12.69 -5.54 0.67
N SER A 62 -11.58 -5.16 0.04
CA SER A 62 -10.36 -5.97 0.03
C SER A 62 -9.62 -5.91 1.36
N ILE A 63 -9.31 -7.07 1.94
CA ILE A 63 -8.48 -7.18 3.16
C ILE A 63 -7.13 -6.48 2.98
N TRP A 64 -6.54 -6.52 1.78
CA TRP A 64 -5.26 -5.88 1.50
C TRP A 64 -5.32 -4.35 1.65
N SER A 65 -6.47 -3.74 1.41
CA SER A 65 -6.66 -2.30 1.60
C SER A 65 -6.55 -1.89 3.07
N ASP A 66 -6.99 -2.76 3.99
CA ASP A 66 -6.84 -2.53 5.43
C ASP A 66 -5.35 -2.50 5.84
N VAL A 67 -4.53 -3.38 5.27
CA VAL A 67 -3.07 -3.38 5.48
C VAL A 67 -2.45 -2.05 5.00
N PHE A 68 -2.84 -1.56 3.82
CA PHE A 68 -2.36 -0.28 3.31
C PHE A 68 -2.85 0.91 4.16
N ALA A 69 -4.10 0.89 4.63
CA ALA A 69 -4.64 1.92 5.50
C ALA A 69 -3.89 1.98 6.83
N HIS A 70 -3.61 0.83 7.44
CA HIS A 70 -2.80 0.78 8.66
C HIS A 70 -1.38 1.31 8.43
N CYS A 71 -0.73 0.90 7.34
CA CYS A 71 0.62 1.34 7.00
C CYS A 71 0.71 2.84 6.72
N PHE A 72 -0.16 3.40 5.86
CA PHE A 72 0.00 4.76 5.36
C PHE A 72 -0.82 5.82 6.10
N LEU A 73 -1.86 5.44 6.83
CA LEU A 73 -2.76 6.39 7.50
C LEU A 73 -2.70 6.30 9.04
N LYS A 74 -2.33 5.15 9.61
CA LYS A 74 -2.34 4.91 11.06
C LYS A 74 -0.95 4.70 11.68
N SER A 75 0.08 4.52 10.87
CA SER A 75 1.47 4.36 11.33
C SER A 75 1.92 5.59 12.13
N SER A 76 2.31 5.37 13.38
CA SER A 76 2.69 6.43 14.33
C SER A 76 4.08 6.25 14.94
N GLN A 77 4.73 5.12 14.69
CA GLN A 77 6.05 4.84 15.25
C GLN A 77 7.15 5.57 14.47
N THR A 78 8.35 5.61 15.05
CA THR A 78 9.52 6.21 14.42
C THR A 78 10.06 5.35 13.28
N ASP A 79 10.77 5.97 12.34
CA ASP A 79 11.44 5.25 11.25
C ASP A 79 12.37 4.14 11.79
N SER A 80 13.05 4.37 12.92
CA SER A 80 13.92 3.39 13.56
C SER A 80 13.19 2.11 13.98
N PHE A 81 11.97 2.25 14.52
CA PHE A 81 11.14 1.11 14.92
C PHE A 81 10.82 0.21 13.72
N TYR A 82 10.40 0.81 12.60
CA TYR A 82 10.09 0.07 11.38
C TYR A 82 11.36 -0.49 10.71
N GLN A 83 12.47 0.24 10.77
CA GLN A 83 13.72 -0.19 10.16
C GLN A 83 14.26 -1.47 10.79
N GLU A 84 14.10 -1.65 12.11
CA GLU A 84 14.47 -2.90 12.80
C GLU A 84 13.70 -4.10 12.24
N ILE A 85 12.38 -3.97 12.11
CA ILE A 85 11.50 -5.01 11.55
C ILE A 85 11.88 -5.29 10.09
N ILE A 86 12.08 -4.24 9.29
CA ILE A 86 12.47 -4.35 7.88
C ILE A 86 13.83 -5.07 7.75
N ASN A 87 14.80 -4.76 8.60
CA ASN A 87 16.10 -5.41 8.62
C ASN A 87 15.97 -6.89 8.96
N HIS A 88 15.19 -7.22 10.00
CA HIS A 88 14.90 -8.60 10.37
C HIS A 88 14.28 -9.37 9.19
N LEU A 89 13.18 -8.87 8.61
CA LEU A 89 12.49 -9.52 7.49
C LEU A 89 13.38 -9.68 6.26
N ASN A 90 14.24 -8.70 5.96
CA ASN A 90 15.19 -8.79 4.85
C ASN A 90 16.34 -9.78 5.10
N SER A 91 16.66 -10.06 6.37
CA SER A 91 17.71 -11.02 6.73
C SER A 91 17.26 -12.48 6.64
N LEU A 92 15.94 -12.73 6.61
CA LEU A 92 15.39 -14.08 6.53
C LEU A 92 15.82 -14.75 5.23
N LYS A 93 16.45 -15.92 5.38
CA LYS A 93 16.84 -16.75 4.24
C LYS A 93 15.60 -17.47 3.71
N GLY A 94 15.15 -17.08 2.52
CA GLY A 94 14.03 -17.73 1.84
C GLY A 94 14.28 -19.21 1.57
N TYR A 95 13.22 -20.01 1.59
CA TYR A 95 13.25 -21.45 1.30
C TYR A 95 12.04 -21.87 0.47
N ASP A 96 12.10 -23.06 -0.14
CA ASP A 96 10.98 -23.60 -0.91
C ASP A 96 9.94 -24.17 0.06
N GLY A 97 8.85 -23.43 0.26
CA GLY A 97 7.69 -23.86 1.04
C GLY A 97 6.41 -23.92 0.20
N TRP A 98 5.26 -23.85 0.87
CA TRP A 98 3.95 -24.00 0.26
C TRP A 98 3.69 -22.98 -0.86
N TYR A 99 4.06 -21.71 -0.66
CA TYR A 99 3.83 -20.68 -1.67
C TYR A 99 4.73 -20.86 -2.88
N THR A 100 5.98 -21.25 -2.69
CA THR A 100 6.88 -21.56 -3.81
C THR A 100 6.39 -22.77 -4.59
N GLU A 101 5.97 -23.83 -3.89
CA GLU A 101 5.41 -25.03 -4.50
C GLU A 101 4.17 -24.75 -5.36
N HIS A 102 3.26 -23.87 -4.91
CA HIS A 102 2.00 -23.63 -5.63
C HIS A 102 2.02 -22.39 -6.54
N TYR A 103 2.80 -21.36 -6.24
CA TYR A 103 2.72 -20.05 -6.91
C TYR A 103 4.06 -19.48 -7.42
N GLY A 104 5.20 -20.10 -7.09
CA GLY A 104 6.53 -19.70 -7.58
C GLY A 104 7.05 -20.56 -8.74
N SER A 105 7.44 -19.96 -9.87
CA SER A 105 8.26 -20.65 -10.90
C SER A 105 9.42 -19.80 -11.41
N GLU A 106 10.47 -20.49 -11.87
CA GLU A 106 11.60 -19.90 -12.59
C GLU A 106 11.30 -19.90 -14.10
N ALA A 107 10.20 -19.27 -14.50
CA ALA A 107 9.80 -18.95 -15.88
C ALA A 107 9.65 -20.10 -16.91
N SER A 108 10.16 -21.31 -16.70
CA SER A 108 10.26 -22.37 -17.72
C SER A 108 9.35 -23.58 -17.52
N GLU A 109 9.03 -23.97 -16.29
CA GLU A 109 8.41 -25.29 -16.03
C GLU A 109 6.89 -25.25 -15.87
N SER A 110 6.31 -24.12 -15.44
CA SER A 110 4.86 -23.93 -15.31
C SER A 110 4.50 -22.44 -15.24
N LYS A 111 3.36 -22.04 -15.85
CA LYS A 111 2.84 -20.67 -15.77
C LYS A 111 2.30 -20.39 -14.36
N LYS A 112 3.18 -19.96 -13.46
CA LYS A 112 2.82 -19.50 -12.13
C LYS A 112 2.86 -17.96 -12.04
N PRO A 113 2.05 -17.35 -11.16
CA PRO A 113 1.89 -15.89 -11.14
C PRO A 113 3.10 -15.13 -10.60
N PHE A 114 3.99 -15.79 -9.85
CA PHE A 114 5.13 -15.15 -9.19
C PHE A 114 6.46 -15.87 -9.48
N GLN A 115 7.56 -15.11 -9.43
CA GLN A 115 8.92 -15.66 -9.50
C GLN A 115 9.26 -16.38 -8.19
N SER A 116 9.92 -17.54 -8.25
CA SER A 116 10.21 -18.33 -7.05
C SER A 116 11.02 -17.56 -6.01
N LYS A 117 11.92 -16.65 -6.43
CA LYS A 117 12.65 -15.77 -5.51
C LYS A 117 11.75 -14.91 -4.60
N ASN A 118 10.54 -14.56 -5.06
CA ASN A 118 9.59 -13.76 -4.27
C ASN A 118 8.77 -14.64 -3.33
N THR A 119 8.31 -15.80 -3.81
CA THR A 119 7.55 -16.74 -2.99
C THR A 119 8.40 -17.36 -1.89
N ARG A 120 9.69 -17.60 -2.14
CA ARG A 120 10.65 -18.07 -1.10
C ARG A 120 10.79 -17.12 0.06
N LYS A 121 10.72 -15.80 -0.20
CA LYS A 121 10.73 -14.79 0.86
C LYS A 121 9.43 -14.82 1.66
N LEU A 122 8.32 -15.09 0.98
CA LEU A 122 7.01 -15.17 1.61
C LEU A 122 6.86 -16.48 2.43
N ASP A 123 7.44 -17.59 1.98
CA ASP A 123 7.53 -18.84 2.75
C ASP A 123 8.34 -18.66 4.05
N ALA A 124 9.26 -17.69 4.10
CA ALA A 124 10.08 -17.41 5.28
C ALA A 124 9.41 -16.58 6.37
N ILE A 125 8.19 -16.07 6.12
CA ILE A 125 7.42 -15.19 7.04
C ILE A 125 6.18 -15.94 7.50
#